data_AF-A0A535JG12-F1
#
_entry.id   AF-A0A535JG12-F1
#
_cell.length_a   1.000
_cell.length_b   1.000
_cell.length_c   1.000
_cell.angle_alpha   90.00
_cell.angle_beta   90.00
_cell.angle_gamma   90.00
#
_symmetry.space_group_name_H-M   'P 1'
#
loop_
_entity.id
_entity.type
_entity.pdbx_description
1 polymer ?
#
loop_
_entity_poly.entity_id
_entity_poly.type
_entity_poly.pdbx_seq_one_letter_code
_entity_poly.pdbx_strand_id
1 'polypeptide(L)'
;RAALSGDPRAALHAFYRYAILTLAERRMLRYEPSLTDRELLERASSLPQLETLRELISLHDRAWFGLKGATTEEADHARALAERAVA
;
A
#
# COMPACT_ATOMS: atom_id res chain seq x y z
N ARG A 1 -1.23 15.35 11.08
CA ARG A 1 0.02 16.14 10.92
C ARG A 1 1.24 15.20 10.94
N ALA A 2 1.22 14.11 10.15
CA ALA A 2 2.33 13.16 10.04
C ALA A 2 3.23 13.45 8.82
N ALA A 3 3.32 14.72 8.43
CA ALA A 3 4.41 15.26 7.61
C ALA A 3 5.52 15.80 8.54
N LEU A 4 5.92 15.02 9.55
CA LEU A 4 7.11 15.32 10.33
C LEU A 4 8.33 14.90 9.49
N SER A 5 8.73 15.79 8.56
CA SER A 5 10.06 15.83 7.94
C SER A 5 10.63 14.49 7.43
N GLY A 6 9.83 13.69 6.73
CA GLY A 6 10.24 12.41 6.15
C GLY A 6 10.04 12.37 4.64
N ASP A 7 10.85 11.56 3.95
CA ASP A 7 10.70 11.26 2.52
C ASP A 7 9.29 10.71 2.24
N PRO A 8 8.45 11.40 1.43
CA PRO A 8 7.10 10.94 1.13
C PRO A 8 7.08 9.56 0.47
N ARG A 9 8.11 9.19 -0.29
CA ARG A 9 8.23 7.87 -0.90
C ARG A 9 8.39 6.79 0.17
N ALA A 10 9.23 7.05 1.18
CA ALA A 10 9.41 6.14 2.32
C ALA A 10 8.12 6.02 3.15
N ALA A 11 7.42 7.13 3.39
CA ALA A 11 6.14 7.12 4.10
C ALA A 11 5.08 6.30 3.36
N LEU A 12 4.94 6.51 2.05
CA LEU A 12 4.03 5.75 1.20
C LEU A 12 4.34 4.25 1.24
N HIS A 13 5.61 3.86 1.11
CA HIS A 13 6.02 2.45 1.20
C HIS A 13 5.72 1.85 2.58
N ALA A 14 5.87 2.61 3.66
CA ALA A 14 5.48 2.16 5.00
C ALA A 14 3.97 1.87 5.08
N PHE A 15 3.10 2.72 4.51
CA PHE A 15 1.65 2.49 4.48
C PHE A 15 1.25 1.30 3.61
N TYR A 16 1.89 1.13 2.45
CA TYR A 16 1.75 -0.07 1.62
C TYR A 16 2.06 -1.35 2.43
N ARG A 17 3.22 -1.40 3.09
CA ARG A 17 3.59 -2.58 3.90
C ARG A 17 2.66 -2.79 5.08
N TYR A 18 2.25 -1.72 5.75
CA TYR A 18 1.32 -1.77 6.87
C TYR A 18 0.01 -2.47 6.47
N ALA A 19 -0.60 -2.09 5.34
CA ALA A 19 -1.84 -2.71 4.87
C ALA A 19 -1.67 -4.23 4.63
N ILE A 20 -0.61 -4.62 3.91
CA ILE A 20 -0.36 -6.01 3.54
C ILE A 20 -0.07 -6.88 4.76
N LEU A 21 0.82 -6.42 5.63
CA LEU A 21 1.21 -7.17 6.83
C LEU A 21 0.04 -7.29 7.80
N THR A 22 -0.78 -6.24 7.97
CA THR A 22 -1.96 -6.30 8.83
C THR A 22 -3.00 -7.29 8.30
N LEU A 23 -3.26 -7.29 6.98
CA LEU A 23 -4.17 -8.27 6.36
C LEU A 23 -3.62 -9.70 6.49
N ALA A 24 -2.30 -9.87 6.40
CA ALA A 24 -1.66 -11.16 6.59
C ALA A 24 -1.73 -11.66 8.04
N GLU A 25 -1.49 -10.79 9.02
CA GLU A 25 -1.66 -11.08 10.44
C GLU A 25 -3.10 -11.51 10.77
N ARG A 26 -4.09 -10.87 10.12
CA ARG A 26 -5.52 -11.24 10.21
C ARG A 26 -5.90 -12.48 9.41
N ARG A 27 -4.94 -13.14 8.73
CA ARG A 27 -5.14 -14.30 7.86
C ARG A 27 -6.12 -14.06 6.70
N MET A 28 -6.31 -12.80 6.33
CA MET A 28 -7.12 -12.43 5.16
C MET A 28 -6.35 -12.61 3.85
N LEU A 29 -5.02 -12.55 3.91
CA LEU A 29 -4.12 -12.70 2.79
C LEU A 29 -2.90 -13.53 3.21
N ARG A 30 -2.43 -14.44 2.37
CA ARG A 30 -1.11 -15.06 2.59
C ARG A 30 -0.03 -14.21 1.94
N TYR A 31 0.69 -13.44 2.74
CA TYR A 31 1.86 -12.68 2.29
C TYR A 31 3.06 -13.60 2.07
N GLU A 32 3.74 -13.43 0.95
CA GLU A 32 5.00 -14.09 0.60
C GLU A 32 5.94 -13.01 0.04
N PRO A 33 7.14 -12.79 0.60
CA PRO A 33 8.02 -11.70 0.19
C PRO A 33 8.47 -11.75 -1.29
N SER A 34 8.36 -12.90 -1.94
CA SER A 34 8.74 -13.08 -3.34
C SER A 34 7.66 -12.65 -4.34
N LEU A 35 6.46 -12.29 -3.89
CA LEU A 35 5.38 -11.89 -4.78
C LEU A 35 5.61 -10.47 -5.31
N THR A 36 5.26 -10.31 -6.58
CA THR A 36 5.02 -9.01 -7.18
C THR A 36 3.69 -8.43 -6.68
N ASP A 37 3.57 -7.10 -6.78
CA ASP A 37 2.33 -6.38 -6.47
C ASP A 37 1.13 -6.87 -7.30
N ARG A 38 1.36 -7.34 -8.53
CA ARG A 38 0.34 -7.99 -9.35
C ARG A 38 -0.12 -9.32 -8.76
N GLU A 39 0.79 -10.21 -8.42
CA GLU A 39 0.46 -11.53 -7.85
C GLU A 39 -0.22 -11.39 -6.49
N LEU A 40 0.17 -10.37 -5.72
CA LEU A 40 -0.48 -9.99 -4.47
C LEU A 40 -1.96 -9.60 -4.70
N LEU A 41 -2.25 -8.78 -5.73
CA LEU A 41 -3.62 -8.42 -6.10
C LEU A 41 -4.43 -9.62 -6.60
N GLU A 42 -3.81 -10.52 -7.35
CA GLU A 42 -4.45 -11.76 -7.78
C GLU A 42 -4.87 -12.63 -6.57
N ARG A 43 -4.02 -12.70 -5.53
CA ARG A 43 -4.38 -13.37 -4.25
C ARG A 43 -5.45 -12.63 -3.46
N ALA A 44 -5.49 -11.30 -3.53
CA ALA A 44 -6.50 -10.49 -2.87
C ALA A 44 -7.83 -10.40 -3.64
N SER A 45 -7.97 -11.07 -4.78
CA SER A 45 -9.09 -10.89 -5.72
C SER A 45 -10.48 -11.19 -5.16
N SER A 46 -10.58 -12.02 -4.11
CA SER A 46 -11.83 -12.32 -3.42
C SER A 46 -12.11 -11.42 -2.22
N LEU A 47 -11.15 -10.55 -1.84
CA LEU A 47 -11.31 -9.67 -0.69
C LEU A 47 -12.19 -8.47 -1.04
N PRO A 48 -13.07 -8.03 -0.13
CA PRO A 48 -13.84 -6.81 -0.34
C PRO A 48 -12.94 -5.56 -0.45
N GLN A 49 -11.70 -5.64 0.02
CA GLN A 49 -10.70 -4.55 -0.06
C GLN A 49 -9.97 -4.46 -1.40
N LEU A 50 -10.25 -5.34 -2.39
CA LEU A 50 -9.47 -5.43 -3.63
C LEU A 50 -9.21 -4.08 -4.31
N GLU A 51 -10.25 -3.26 -4.49
CA GLU A 51 -10.10 -1.98 -5.18
C GLU A 51 -9.34 -0.95 -4.34
N THR A 52 -9.47 -0.99 -3.01
CA THR A 52 -8.66 -0.17 -2.11
C THR A 52 -7.19 -0.56 -2.17
N LEU A 53 -6.89 -1.87 -2.22
CA LEU A 53 -5.53 -2.38 -2.36
C LEU A 53 -4.94 -2.05 -3.74
N ARG A 54 -5.73 -2.16 -4.81
CA ARG A 54 -5.31 -1.82 -6.17
C ARG A 54 -4.86 -0.36 -6.25
N GLU A 55 -5.61 0.54 -5.64
CA GLU A 55 -5.27 1.96 -5.63
C GLU A 55 -4.01 2.26 -4.79
N LEU A 56 -3.89 1.65 -3.61
CA LEU A 56 -2.69 1.78 -2.76
C LEU A 56 -1.43 1.25 -3.45
N ILE A 57 -1.53 0.09 -4.08
CA ILE A 57 -0.44 -0.52 -4.86
C ILE A 57 -0.09 0.36 -6.05
N SER A 58 -1.07 0.94 -6.73
CA SER A 58 -0.81 1.84 -7.86
C SER A 58 -0.07 3.11 -7.44
N LEU A 59 -0.33 3.63 -6.24
CA LEU A 59 0.46 4.74 -5.66
C LEU A 59 1.90 4.29 -5.33
N HIS A 60 2.06 3.08 -4.78
CA HIS A 60 3.36 2.48 -4.48
C HIS A 60 4.21 2.28 -5.73
N ASP A 61 3.65 1.64 -6.76
CA ASP A 61 4.34 1.39 -8.02
C ASP A 61 4.81 2.69 -8.68
N ARG A 62 3.96 3.73 -8.71
CA ARG A 62 4.35 5.04 -9.25
C ARG A 62 5.46 5.68 -8.43
N ALA A 63 5.37 5.64 -7.11
CA ALA A 63 6.38 6.21 -6.23
C ALA A 63 7.73 5.46 -6.34
N TRP A 64 7.69 4.14 -6.60
CA TRP A 64 8.89 3.29 -6.59
C TRP A 64 9.59 3.17 -7.94
N PHE A 65 8.81 3.02 -9.01
CA PHE A 65 9.28 2.79 -10.38
C PHE A 65 9.07 3.99 -11.30
N GLY A 66 8.28 4.98 -10.90
CA GLY A 66 8.09 6.21 -11.67
C GLY A 66 9.34 7.09 -11.68
N LEU A 67 9.45 7.91 -12.75
CA LEU A 67 10.52 8.91 -12.90
C LEU A 67 10.35 10.12 -11.95
N LYS A 68 9.17 10.27 -11.35
CA LYS A 68 8.87 11.28 -10.33
C LYS A 68 8.78 10.59 -8.96
N GLY A 69 9.40 11.17 -7.94
CA GLY A 69 9.21 10.75 -6.55
C GLY A 69 7.78 10.97 -6.08
N ALA A 70 7.47 10.57 -4.85
CA ALA A 70 6.15 10.75 -4.26
C ALA A 70 5.97 12.16 -3.68
N THR A 71 4.74 12.68 -3.72
CA THR A 71 4.37 13.92 -3.00
C THR A 71 3.82 13.62 -1.61
N THR A 72 3.77 14.66 -0.76
CA THR A 72 3.13 14.55 0.57
C THR A 72 1.65 14.19 0.45
N GLU A 73 0.96 14.70 -0.55
CA GLU A 73 -0.46 14.41 -0.82
C GLU A 73 -0.67 12.94 -1.21
N GLU A 74 0.24 12.38 -2.03
CA GLU A 74 0.21 10.95 -2.37
C GLU A 74 0.47 10.07 -1.14
N ALA A 75 1.39 10.48 -0.25
CA ALA A 75 1.64 9.77 1.00
C ALA A 75 0.44 9.85 1.96
N ASP A 76 -0.21 11.00 2.08
CA ASP A 76 -1.45 11.14 2.87
C ASP A 76 -2.60 10.33 2.27
N HIS A 77 -2.69 10.24 0.95
CA HIS A 77 -3.68 9.38 0.29
C HIS A 77 -3.40 7.90 0.56
N ALA A 78 -2.14 7.47 0.45
CA ALA A 78 -1.74 6.11 0.76
C ALA A 78 -2.05 5.73 2.22
N ARG A 79 -1.86 6.66 3.18
CA ARG A 79 -2.29 6.48 4.56
C ARG A 79 -3.78 6.20 4.68
N ALA A 80 -4.62 7.04 4.06
CA ALA A 80 -6.07 6.88 4.10
C ALA A 80 -6.53 5.56 3.46
N LEU A 81 -5.89 5.13 2.36
CA LEU A 81 -6.16 3.85 1.72
C LEU A 81 -5.76 2.67 2.60
N ALA A 82 -4.59 2.73 3.22
CA ALA A 82 -4.12 1.68 4.10
C ALA A 82 -4.99 1.54 5.37
N GLU A 83 -5.41 2.66 5.96
CA GLU A 83 -6.38 2.68 7.07
C GLU A 83 -7.73 2.06 6.66
N ARG A 84 -8.25 2.38 5.46
CA ARG A 84 -9.48 1.76 4.95
C ARG A 84 -9.33 0.27 4.65
N ALA A 85 -8.18 -0.16 4.13
CA ALA A 85 -7.93 -1.56 3.79
C ALA A 85 -7.90 -2.47 5.02
N VAL A 86 -7.63 -1.91 6.20
CA VAL A 86 -7.52 -2.68 7.46
C VAL A 86 -8.58 -2.29 8.49
N ALA A 87 -9.57 -1.49 8.12
CA ALA A 87 -10.77 -1.27 8.92
C ALA A 87 -11.64 -2.55 8.89
#